data_AF-A0A344LE69-F1
#
_entry.id   AF-A0A344LE69-F1
#
_cell.length_a   1.000
_cell.length_b   1.000
_cell.length_c   1.000
_cell.angle_alpha   90.00
_cell.angle_beta   90.00
_cell.angle_gamma   90.00
#
_symmetry.space_group_name_H-M   'P 1'
#
loop_
_entity.id
_entity.type
_entity.pdbx_description
1 polymer ?
#
loop_
_entity_poly.entity_id
_entity_poly.type
_entity_poly.pdbx_seq_one_letter_code
_entity_poly.pdbx_strand_id
1 'polypeptide(L)'
;MTTTPARVRIPGRPRFGGVFSGDTTSFLVLFGLGALGTAFAKLPWWRRFLLGSESTVDYSGLVAVVLVLSALAARSQLRRGYRWADPSELTWLEVDRVPALGARVWRVWLGWLLAVGYATALGAAVYRAPSEVWTAAGLLLAGSAALTLALARRPVETGNAAGPVALAGSGVLVALASPPPIVLSGFGVALLLAAVVLAWGSGSPLRPLAAQVAGREELVAAWRERVVRVVAVSFLDPLLMLPSARPVGVRVTSIRWLALAGVLGRRRYTAAAVLLACAAGVAKLAFPALPEVAVVAVAVYAALMPFAGGIGELWRSPGLRRWLDDRDLRIRAAHALVFGGLVVAWAAVLALVVALLGVSFDPAAWLVLPLAAAAVLRTATRPPISYDNVGVTDTPFGQAPVRLVTQAIRGPDLALVGVLLLSVAPIGPVPVVVILALTAWSCLR
;
A
#
# COMPACT_ATOMS: atom_id res chain seq x y z
N MET A 1 -32.56 43.65 35.56
CA MET A 1 -32.91 43.09 34.23
C MET A 1 -31.75 42.23 33.76
N THR A 2 -31.95 40.92 33.73
CA THR A 2 -30.97 39.91 33.34
C THR A 2 -30.83 39.87 31.82
N THR A 3 -29.74 40.43 31.29
CA THR A 3 -29.39 40.33 29.87
C THR A 3 -28.87 38.93 29.57
N THR A 4 -29.75 38.04 29.12
CA THR A 4 -29.35 36.75 28.57
C THR A 4 -28.53 36.98 27.31
N PRO A 5 -27.30 36.45 27.19
CA PRO A 5 -26.51 36.62 25.98
C PRO A 5 -27.21 35.90 24.83
N ALA A 6 -27.68 36.67 23.85
CA ALA A 6 -28.23 36.15 22.61
C ALA A 6 -27.15 35.31 21.92
N ARG A 7 -27.40 33.99 21.78
CA ARG A 7 -26.53 33.09 21.03
C ARG A 7 -26.52 33.52 19.57
N VAL A 8 -25.47 34.25 19.18
CA VAL A 8 -25.22 34.63 17.79
C VAL A 8 -24.99 33.37 16.95
N ARG A 9 -25.79 33.23 15.90
CA ARG A 9 -25.73 32.13 14.93
C ARG A 9 -24.55 32.39 13.99
N ILE A 10 -23.48 31.60 14.08
CA ILE A 10 -22.38 31.66 13.11
C ILE A 10 -22.78 30.82 11.87
N PRO A 11 -22.89 31.42 10.68
CA PRO A 11 -23.11 30.67 9.43
C PRO A 11 -21.97 29.66 9.22
N GLY A 12 -22.30 28.40 8.92
CA GLY A 12 -21.31 27.35 8.66
C GLY A 12 -21.00 26.41 9.83
N ARG A 13 -21.61 26.59 11.00
CA ARG A 13 -21.48 25.61 12.10
C ARG A 13 -22.37 24.38 11.81
N PRO A 14 -21.80 23.16 11.72
CA PRO A 14 -22.57 21.98 11.34
C PRO A 14 -23.66 21.67 12.37
N ARG A 15 -24.89 21.42 11.89
CA ARG A 15 -25.96 20.83 12.72
C ARG A 15 -25.59 19.35 12.97
N PHE A 16 -25.97 18.82 14.13
CA PHE A 16 -25.64 17.44 14.60
C PHE A 16 -24.16 17.17 14.92
N GLY A 17 -23.45 18.13 15.52
CA GLY A 17 -22.07 17.90 15.97
C GLY A 17 -21.08 17.53 14.86
N GLY A 18 -21.44 17.77 13.59
CA GLY A 18 -20.58 17.45 12.44
C GLY A 18 -20.65 16.01 11.92
N VAL A 19 -21.61 15.17 12.37
CA VAL A 19 -21.66 13.76 11.94
C VAL A 19 -22.37 13.58 10.59
N PHE A 20 -23.40 14.39 10.31
CA PHE A 20 -24.08 14.40 9.01
C PHE A 20 -24.38 15.85 8.61
N SER A 21 -23.39 16.52 8.01
CA SER A 21 -23.52 17.90 7.50
C SER A 21 -24.35 17.98 6.22
N GLY A 22 -24.74 16.84 5.64
CA GLY A 22 -25.38 16.78 4.32
C GLY A 22 -24.43 17.15 3.17
N ASP A 23 -23.13 17.24 3.45
CA ASP A 23 -22.10 17.47 2.45
C ASP A 23 -21.71 16.18 1.71
N THR A 24 -20.95 16.34 0.64
CA THR A 24 -20.42 15.23 -0.18
C THR A 24 -19.69 14.20 0.68
N THR A 25 -18.99 14.62 1.72
CA THR A 25 -18.25 13.72 2.63
C THR A 25 -19.20 12.81 3.42
N SER A 26 -20.25 13.39 4.01
CA SER A 26 -21.28 12.65 4.74
C SER A 26 -21.96 11.61 3.85
N PHE A 27 -22.26 11.99 2.60
CA PHE A 27 -22.82 11.09 1.60
C PHE A 27 -21.86 9.95 1.23
N LEU A 28 -20.58 10.26 0.97
CA LEU A 28 -19.56 9.25 0.66
C LEU A 28 -19.33 8.27 1.82
N VAL A 29 -19.39 8.74 3.07
CA VAL A 29 -19.26 7.88 4.25
C VAL A 29 -20.47 6.93 4.35
N LEU A 30 -21.70 7.45 4.23
CA LEU A 30 -22.90 6.62 4.27
C LEU A 30 -22.94 5.60 3.14
N PHE A 31 -22.66 6.04 1.91
CA PHE A 31 -22.62 5.15 0.75
C PHE A 31 -21.51 4.11 0.88
N GLY A 32 -20.31 4.51 1.32
CA GLY A 32 -19.20 3.60 1.56
C GLY A 32 -19.51 2.55 2.61
N LEU A 33 -20.12 2.94 3.74
CA LEU A 33 -20.56 2.00 4.78
C LEU A 33 -21.65 1.06 4.27
N GLY A 34 -22.63 1.58 3.51
CA GLY A 34 -23.65 0.76 2.86
C GLY A 34 -23.04 -0.26 1.91
N ALA A 35 -22.11 0.16 1.05
CA ALA A 35 -21.39 -0.70 0.12
C ALA A 35 -20.60 -1.79 0.84
N LEU A 36 -19.89 -1.46 1.92
CA LEU A 36 -19.20 -2.44 2.77
C LEU A 36 -20.18 -3.44 3.40
N GLY A 37 -21.33 -2.97 3.90
CA GLY A 37 -22.39 -3.84 4.44
C GLY A 37 -22.89 -4.87 3.41
N THR A 38 -23.01 -4.48 2.13
CA THR A 38 -23.48 -5.41 1.08
C THR A 38 -22.58 -6.62 0.88
N ALA A 39 -21.31 -6.56 1.25
CA ALA A 39 -20.40 -7.70 1.14
C ALA A 39 -20.86 -8.87 2.04
N PHE A 40 -21.34 -8.58 3.26
CA PHE A 40 -21.89 -9.58 4.18
C PHE A 40 -23.26 -10.12 3.74
N ALA A 41 -24.02 -9.35 2.95
CA ALA A 41 -25.24 -9.86 2.34
C ALA A 41 -24.97 -10.84 1.19
N LYS A 42 -23.80 -10.74 0.54
CA LYS A 42 -23.39 -11.55 -0.62
C LYS A 42 -22.34 -12.62 -0.30
N LEU A 43 -22.30 -13.13 0.94
CA LEU A 43 -21.34 -14.17 1.34
C LEU A 43 -21.31 -15.42 0.42
N PRO A 44 -22.45 -15.94 -0.08
CA PRO A 44 -22.41 -17.08 -1.01
C PRO A 44 -21.66 -16.78 -2.31
N TRP A 45 -21.81 -15.56 -2.84
CA TRP A 45 -21.10 -15.11 -4.03
C TRP A 45 -19.60 -14.98 -3.76
N TRP A 46 -19.22 -14.31 -2.66
CA TRP A 46 -17.82 -14.15 -2.26
C TRP A 46 -17.13 -15.49 -2.00
N ARG A 47 -17.82 -16.44 -1.35
CA ARG A 47 -17.29 -17.78 -1.13
C ARG A 47 -17.00 -18.49 -2.44
N ARG A 48 -17.95 -18.47 -3.39
CA ARG A 48 -17.74 -19.05 -4.71
C ARG A 48 -16.59 -18.37 -5.47
N PHE A 49 -16.50 -17.05 -5.38
CA PHE A 49 -15.47 -16.26 -6.06
C PHE A 49 -14.06 -16.48 -5.48
N LEU A 50 -13.93 -16.54 -4.14
CA LEU A 50 -12.63 -16.63 -3.47
C LEU A 50 -12.14 -18.07 -3.28
N LEU A 51 -13.06 -18.99 -2.95
CA LEU A 51 -12.72 -20.37 -2.60
C LEU A 51 -13.08 -21.38 -3.70
N GLY A 52 -13.98 -21.04 -4.61
CA GLY A 52 -14.52 -21.98 -5.61
C GLY A 52 -15.72 -22.78 -5.09
N SER A 53 -16.16 -23.78 -5.86
CA SER A 53 -17.36 -24.59 -5.56
C SER A 53 -17.11 -25.79 -4.63
N GLU A 54 -15.88 -26.31 -4.56
CA GLU A 54 -15.57 -27.60 -3.90
C GLU A 54 -14.43 -27.52 -2.86
N SER A 55 -14.00 -26.34 -2.44
CA SER A 55 -12.85 -26.22 -1.53
C SER A 55 -13.13 -26.78 -0.13
N THR A 56 -12.23 -27.63 0.36
CA THR A 56 -12.08 -27.89 1.79
C THR A 56 -11.57 -26.64 2.49
N VAL A 57 -12.12 -26.34 3.66
CA VAL A 57 -11.86 -25.07 4.36
C VAL A 57 -10.65 -25.25 5.29
N ASP A 58 -9.49 -24.76 4.88
CA ASP A 58 -8.33 -24.61 5.76
C ASP A 58 -8.25 -23.20 6.34
N TYR A 59 -8.46 -23.09 7.65
CA TYR A 59 -8.45 -21.80 8.36
C TYR A 59 -7.04 -21.22 8.54
N SER A 60 -5.98 -22.01 8.34
CA SER A 60 -4.59 -21.55 8.44
C SER A 60 -4.30 -20.42 7.45
N GLY A 61 -4.83 -20.52 6.22
CA GLY A 61 -4.71 -19.50 5.18
C GLY A 61 -5.38 -18.18 5.56
N LEU A 62 -6.57 -18.24 6.16
CA LEU A 62 -7.26 -17.04 6.67
C LEU A 62 -6.42 -16.34 7.75
N VAL A 63 -5.89 -17.08 8.72
CA VAL A 63 -5.07 -16.52 9.80
C VAL A 63 -3.76 -15.93 9.25
N ALA A 64 -3.14 -16.59 8.27
CA ALA A 64 -1.98 -16.07 7.58
C ALA A 64 -2.28 -14.73 6.87
N VAL A 65 -3.46 -14.59 6.24
CA VAL A 65 -3.91 -13.32 5.64
C VAL A 65 -4.00 -12.23 6.71
N VAL A 66 -4.58 -12.52 7.89
CA VAL A 66 -4.65 -11.55 9.01
C VAL A 66 -3.26 -11.05 9.39
N LEU A 67 -2.30 -11.96 9.58
CA LEU A 67 -0.94 -11.61 9.99
C LEU A 67 -0.21 -10.80 8.92
N VAL A 68 -0.35 -11.14 7.64
CA VAL A 68 0.27 -10.38 6.54
C VAL A 68 -0.37 -8.99 6.36
N LEU A 69 -1.69 -8.89 6.48
CA LEU A 69 -2.38 -7.59 6.44
C LEU A 69 -2.00 -6.72 7.65
N SER A 70 -1.92 -7.31 8.84
CA SER A 70 -1.40 -6.65 10.04
C SER A 70 0.06 -6.20 9.85
N ALA A 71 0.90 -6.99 9.18
CA ALA A 71 2.27 -6.61 8.85
C ALA A 71 2.34 -5.43 7.88
N LEU A 72 1.50 -5.40 6.84
CA LEU A 72 1.39 -4.27 5.92
C LEU A 72 0.91 -3.00 6.64
N ALA A 73 -0.11 -3.13 7.49
CA ALA A 73 -0.61 -2.04 8.33
C ALA A 73 0.49 -1.53 9.29
N ALA A 74 1.19 -2.43 9.96
CA ALA A 74 2.31 -2.12 10.84
C ALA A 74 3.42 -1.39 10.10
N ARG A 75 3.82 -1.89 8.93
CA ARG A 75 4.81 -1.23 8.08
C ARG A 75 4.39 0.18 7.72
N SER A 76 3.13 0.39 7.36
CA SER A 76 2.59 1.72 7.03
C SER A 76 2.64 2.66 8.24
N GLN A 77 2.27 2.20 9.43
CA GLN A 77 2.27 3.01 10.65
C GLN A 77 3.68 3.35 11.14
N LEU A 78 4.59 2.37 11.13
CA LEU A 78 5.98 2.53 11.57
C LEU A 78 6.81 3.40 10.62
N ARG A 79 6.30 3.74 9.43
CA ARG A 79 6.85 4.82 8.61
C ARG A 79 6.57 6.21 9.15
N ARG A 80 5.70 6.33 10.15
CA ARG A 80 5.46 7.56 10.92
C ARG A 80 5.01 8.74 10.06
N GLY A 81 4.24 8.47 9.01
CA GLY A 81 3.65 9.51 8.14
C GLY A 81 2.70 10.49 8.84
N TYR A 82 2.41 10.27 10.13
CA TYR A 82 1.67 11.20 10.99
C TYR A 82 2.55 12.33 11.57
N ARG A 83 3.88 12.19 11.56
CA ARG A 83 4.84 13.17 12.11
C ARG A 83 5.08 14.31 11.13
N TRP A 84 4.14 15.21 11.01
CA TRP A 84 4.31 16.43 10.20
C TRP A 84 3.69 17.60 10.96
N ALA A 85 4.19 18.81 10.76
CA ALA A 85 3.57 20.01 11.29
C ALA A 85 3.73 21.13 10.26
N ASP A 86 2.73 22.00 10.16
CA ASP A 86 2.84 23.12 9.23
C ASP A 86 4.01 24.02 9.64
N PRO A 87 4.89 24.43 8.71
CA PRO A 87 5.90 25.43 9.01
C PRO A 87 5.33 26.67 9.72
N SER A 88 4.11 27.11 9.36
CA SER A 88 3.47 28.26 10.01
C SER A 88 3.04 27.96 11.45
N GLU A 89 2.57 26.75 11.74
CA GLU A 89 2.28 26.26 13.10
C GLU A 89 3.56 26.21 13.94
N LEU A 90 4.72 25.99 13.33
CA LEU A 90 6.00 25.91 14.05
C LEU A 90 6.66 27.27 14.29
N THR A 91 6.29 28.31 13.53
CA THR A 91 6.90 29.65 13.61
C THR A 91 6.02 30.70 14.25
N TRP A 92 4.71 30.66 14.01
CA TRP A 92 3.80 31.77 14.35
C TRP A 92 2.77 31.42 15.42
N LEU A 93 2.48 30.13 15.60
CA LEU A 93 1.49 29.65 16.56
C LEU A 93 2.24 28.86 17.63
N GLU A 94 2.39 29.39 18.85
CA GLU A 94 3.01 28.67 19.98
C GLU A 94 2.10 27.54 20.52
N VAL A 95 1.53 26.73 19.62
CA VAL A 95 0.58 25.67 19.94
C VAL A 95 1.35 24.40 20.29
N ASP A 96 0.99 23.76 21.41
CA ASP A 96 1.49 22.43 21.75
C ASP A 96 1.09 21.43 20.65
N ARG A 97 2.06 21.08 19.82
CA ARG A 97 1.89 20.17 18.67
C ARG A 97 1.76 18.69 19.08
N VAL A 98 2.22 18.34 20.28
CA VAL A 98 2.35 16.93 20.69
C VAL A 98 0.98 16.22 20.75
N PRO A 99 -0.07 16.81 21.33
CA PRO A 99 -1.44 16.24 21.29
C PRO A 99 -1.99 16.05 19.87
N ALA A 100 -1.73 17.01 18.97
CA ALA A 100 -2.20 16.93 17.58
C ALA A 100 -1.53 15.77 16.83
N LEU A 101 -0.22 15.59 17.03
CA LEU A 101 0.53 14.45 16.51
C LEU A 101 0.03 13.13 17.10
N GLY A 102 -0.22 13.08 18.42
CA GLY A 102 -0.81 11.93 19.10
C GLY A 102 -2.16 11.54 18.52
N ALA A 103 -3.08 12.49 18.33
CA ALA A 103 -4.39 12.25 17.72
C ALA A 103 -4.28 11.71 16.28
N ARG A 104 -3.25 12.11 15.52
CA ARG A 104 -3.01 11.57 14.17
C ARG A 104 -2.53 10.13 14.19
N VAL A 105 -1.67 9.75 15.15
CA VAL A 105 -1.28 8.34 15.37
C VAL A 105 -2.52 7.49 15.58
N TRP A 106 -3.39 7.89 16.50
CA TRP A 106 -4.63 7.17 16.80
C TRP A 106 -5.56 7.05 15.61
N ARG A 107 -5.74 8.12 14.82
CA ARG A 107 -6.57 8.06 13.61
C ARG A 107 -6.05 7.08 12.57
N VAL A 108 -4.74 7.13 12.29
CA VAL A 108 -4.13 6.19 11.33
C VAL A 108 -4.19 4.76 11.86
N TRP A 109 -3.94 4.58 13.16
CA TRP A 109 -4.04 3.28 13.81
C TRP A 109 -5.45 2.70 13.74
N LEU A 110 -6.46 3.49 14.11
CA LEU A 110 -7.86 3.10 14.09
C LEU A 110 -8.32 2.79 12.66
N GLY A 111 -7.92 3.61 11.68
CA GLY A 111 -8.24 3.36 10.27
C GLY A 111 -7.71 2.00 9.78
N TRP A 112 -6.47 1.65 10.13
CA TRP A 112 -5.90 0.34 9.80
C TRP A 112 -6.56 -0.80 10.57
N LEU A 113 -6.83 -0.62 11.87
CA LEU A 113 -7.51 -1.63 12.68
C LEU A 113 -8.89 -1.95 12.10
N LEU A 114 -9.65 -0.93 11.70
CA LEU A 114 -10.96 -1.10 11.07
C LEU A 114 -10.84 -1.76 9.70
N ALA A 115 -9.88 -1.36 8.86
CA ALA A 115 -9.70 -1.96 7.53
C ALA A 115 -9.29 -3.43 7.60
N VAL A 116 -8.28 -3.78 8.41
CA VAL A 116 -7.83 -5.17 8.57
C VAL A 116 -8.86 -5.98 9.34
N GLY A 117 -9.53 -5.39 10.35
CA GLY A 117 -10.60 -6.04 11.09
C GLY A 117 -11.80 -6.36 10.21
N TYR A 118 -12.19 -5.45 9.32
CA TYR A 118 -13.23 -5.69 8.32
C TYR A 118 -12.84 -6.84 7.38
N ALA A 119 -11.62 -6.80 6.82
CA ALA A 119 -11.13 -7.88 5.94
C ALA A 119 -11.09 -9.24 6.66
N THR A 120 -10.66 -9.25 7.92
CA THR A 120 -10.62 -10.44 8.78
C THR A 120 -12.02 -10.98 9.05
N ALA A 121 -12.97 -10.11 9.41
CA ALA A 121 -14.35 -10.51 9.68
C ALA A 121 -15.06 -11.01 8.41
N LEU A 122 -14.86 -10.33 7.27
CA LEU A 122 -15.40 -10.78 5.99
C LEU A 122 -14.79 -12.13 5.58
N GLY A 123 -13.47 -12.29 5.72
CA GLY A 123 -12.78 -13.56 5.46
C GLY A 123 -13.30 -14.69 6.35
N ALA A 124 -13.40 -14.47 7.67
CA ALA A 124 -13.94 -15.46 8.60
C ALA A 124 -15.40 -15.83 8.27
N ALA A 125 -16.23 -14.86 7.87
CA ALA A 125 -17.59 -15.10 7.44
C ALA A 125 -17.66 -15.90 6.12
N VAL A 126 -16.81 -15.59 5.14
CA VAL A 126 -16.70 -16.33 3.87
C VAL A 126 -16.31 -17.78 4.11
N TYR A 127 -15.35 -18.00 5.00
CA TYR A 127 -14.90 -19.33 5.41
C TYR A 127 -15.91 -20.09 6.28
N ARG A 128 -16.94 -19.41 6.81
CA ARG A 128 -17.82 -19.94 7.87
C ARG A 128 -17.01 -20.47 9.06
N ALA A 129 -16.00 -19.70 9.46
CA ALA A 129 -15.09 -20.05 10.53
C ALA A 129 -15.85 -20.33 11.85
N PRO A 130 -15.46 -21.38 12.60
CA PRO A 130 -16.01 -21.63 13.92
C PRO A 130 -15.60 -20.53 14.91
N SER A 131 -16.30 -20.42 16.03
CA SER A 131 -16.07 -19.39 17.05
C SER A 131 -14.63 -19.34 17.54
N GLU A 132 -13.95 -20.48 17.65
CA GLU A 132 -12.54 -20.58 18.05
C GLU A 132 -11.58 -19.90 17.06
N VAL A 133 -11.88 -19.96 15.77
CA VAL A 133 -11.08 -19.29 14.74
C VAL A 133 -11.36 -17.79 14.75
N TRP A 134 -12.61 -17.39 15.03
CA TRP A 134 -12.95 -15.98 15.25
C TRP A 134 -12.20 -15.38 16.45
N THR A 135 -12.15 -16.09 17.57
CA THR A 135 -11.43 -15.62 18.76
C THR A 135 -9.93 -15.55 18.51
N ALA A 136 -9.35 -16.58 17.88
CA ALA A 136 -7.93 -16.58 17.51
C ALA A 136 -7.58 -15.42 16.56
N ALA A 137 -8.33 -15.23 15.48
CA ALA A 137 -8.12 -14.15 14.53
C ALA A 137 -8.29 -12.76 15.18
N GLY A 138 -9.31 -12.60 16.04
CA GLY A 138 -9.55 -11.38 16.80
C GLY A 138 -8.41 -11.04 17.77
N LEU A 139 -7.90 -12.04 18.50
CA LEU A 139 -6.76 -11.87 19.40
C LEU A 139 -5.47 -11.55 18.66
N LEU A 140 -5.22 -12.17 17.51
CA LEU A 140 -4.06 -11.86 16.66
C LEU A 140 -4.14 -10.45 16.10
N LEU A 141 -5.31 -10.03 15.63
CA LEU A 141 -5.54 -8.66 15.17
C LEU A 141 -5.33 -7.66 16.31
N ALA A 142 -5.95 -7.89 17.47
CA ALA A 142 -5.84 -7.01 18.63
C ALA A 142 -4.40 -6.92 19.14
N GLY A 143 -3.73 -8.07 19.30
CA GLY A 143 -2.34 -8.16 19.73
C GLY A 143 -1.38 -7.48 18.75
N SER A 144 -1.49 -7.77 17.45
CA SER A 144 -0.64 -7.14 16.43
C SER A 144 -0.89 -5.63 16.29
N ALA A 145 -2.15 -5.18 16.36
CA ALA A 145 -2.49 -3.77 16.34
C ALA A 145 -1.99 -3.03 17.59
N ALA A 146 -2.15 -3.61 18.78
CA ALA A 146 -1.65 -3.05 20.03
C ALA A 146 -0.12 -2.94 20.02
N LEU A 147 0.56 -3.99 19.57
CA LEU A 147 2.02 -4.01 19.45
C LEU A 147 2.52 -2.94 18.49
N THR A 148 1.86 -2.82 17.33
CA THR A 148 2.17 -1.78 16.34
C THR A 148 2.02 -0.38 16.94
N LEU A 149 0.95 -0.13 17.69
CA LEU A 149 0.71 1.15 18.33
C LEU A 149 1.78 1.47 19.38
N ALA A 150 2.13 0.50 20.23
CA ALA A 150 3.18 0.64 21.24
C ALA A 150 4.52 1.01 20.59
N LEU A 151 4.89 0.34 19.49
CA LEU A 151 6.11 0.60 18.73
C LEU A 151 6.07 1.96 18.01
N ALA A 152 4.93 2.34 17.42
CA ALA A 152 4.79 3.64 16.76
C ALA A 152 4.99 4.81 17.73
N ARG A 153 4.63 4.63 19.00
CA ARG A 153 4.76 5.66 20.04
C ARG A 153 6.18 5.83 20.59
N ARG A 154 7.10 4.91 20.29
CA ARG A 154 8.51 4.94 20.73
C ARG A 154 9.43 5.75 19.79
N PRO A 155 10.61 6.20 20.25
CA PRO A 155 11.52 7.03 19.46
C PRO A 155 12.36 6.20 18.46
N VAL A 156 12.73 4.97 18.84
CA VAL A 156 13.74 4.12 18.16
C VAL A 156 13.47 3.96 16.66
N GLU A 157 14.51 4.16 15.83
CA GLU A 157 14.44 4.05 14.36
C GLU A 157 14.96 2.72 13.81
N THR A 158 15.83 2.03 14.56
CA THR A 158 16.44 0.76 14.18
C THR A 158 15.41 -0.37 14.30
N GLY A 159 15.27 -1.19 13.25
CA GLY A 159 14.35 -2.34 13.24
C GLY A 159 12.92 -2.08 12.71
N ASN A 160 12.60 -0.86 12.26
CA ASN A 160 11.27 -0.49 11.70
C ASN A 160 10.79 -1.38 10.52
N ALA A 161 11.70 -2.12 9.89
CA ALA A 161 11.40 -3.08 8.83
C ALA A 161 11.33 -4.53 9.33
N ALA A 162 12.12 -4.90 10.34
CA ALA A 162 12.25 -6.28 10.81
C ALA A 162 10.96 -6.78 11.46
N GLY A 163 10.31 -5.95 12.31
CA GLY A 163 9.06 -6.33 12.98
C GLY A 163 7.93 -6.71 12.01
N PRO A 164 7.55 -5.85 11.05
CA PRO A 164 6.58 -6.21 10.03
C PRO A 164 6.95 -7.45 9.21
N VAL A 165 8.22 -7.60 8.81
CA VAL A 165 8.67 -8.77 8.04
C VAL A 165 8.58 -10.05 8.87
N ALA A 166 8.95 -9.99 10.16
CA ALA A 166 8.80 -11.12 11.08
C ALA A 166 7.32 -11.49 11.29
N LEU A 167 6.42 -10.50 11.37
CA LEU A 167 4.98 -10.74 11.49
C LEU A 167 4.38 -11.37 10.22
N ALA A 168 4.86 -10.99 9.04
CA ALA A 168 4.47 -11.68 7.80
C ALA A 168 5.08 -13.09 7.72
N GLY A 169 6.32 -13.26 8.17
CA GLY A 169 6.99 -14.55 8.28
C GLY A 169 6.26 -15.50 9.23
N SER A 170 5.75 -15.02 10.37
CA SER A 170 4.90 -15.83 11.25
C SER A 170 3.58 -16.21 10.58
N GLY A 171 3.02 -15.36 9.72
CA GLY A 171 1.90 -15.73 8.86
C GLY A 171 2.20 -16.93 7.95
N VAL A 172 3.36 -16.93 7.30
CA VAL A 172 3.83 -18.06 6.47
C VAL A 172 4.04 -19.32 7.31
N LEU A 173 4.65 -19.20 8.49
CA LEU A 173 4.85 -20.33 9.40
C LEU A 173 3.54 -20.89 9.95
N VAL A 174 2.55 -20.04 10.23
CA VAL A 174 1.22 -20.47 10.67
C VAL A 174 0.50 -21.24 9.57
N ALA A 175 0.56 -20.76 8.33
CA ALA A 175 0.02 -21.49 7.18
C ALA A 175 0.68 -22.88 7.04
N LEU A 176 2.00 -22.94 7.22
CA LEU A 176 2.77 -24.18 7.15
C LEU A 176 2.45 -25.19 8.26
N ALA A 177 2.44 -24.72 9.51
CA ALA A 177 2.29 -25.58 10.68
C ALA A 177 0.83 -25.92 10.99
N SER A 178 -0.13 -25.16 10.45
CA SER A 178 -1.57 -25.27 10.72
C SER A 178 -1.87 -25.46 12.22
N PRO A 179 -1.37 -24.58 13.10
CA PRO A 179 -1.51 -24.74 14.54
C PRO A 179 -2.98 -24.66 14.97
N PRO A 180 -3.37 -25.37 16.03
CA PRO A 180 -4.74 -25.31 16.52
C PRO A 180 -5.10 -23.90 17.03
N PRO A 181 -6.38 -23.50 17.01
CA PRO A 181 -6.82 -22.15 17.40
C PRO A 181 -6.36 -21.69 18.79
N ILE A 182 -6.16 -22.63 19.72
CA ILE A 182 -5.64 -22.32 21.07
C ILE A 182 -4.20 -21.78 21.05
N VAL A 183 -3.34 -22.34 20.19
CA VAL A 183 -1.95 -21.88 20.04
C VAL A 183 -1.93 -20.50 19.38
N LEU A 184 -2.80 -20.28 18.38
CA LEU A 184 -2.96 -18.98 17.73
C LEU A 184 -3.49 -17.90 18.69
N SER A 185 -4.45 -18.26 19.54
CA SER A 185 -4.97 -17.39 20.59
C SER A 185 -3.86 -17.04 21.60
N GLY A 186 -3.08 -18.03 22.03
CA GLY A 186 -1.92 -17.82 22.90
C GLY A 186 -0.88 -16.89 22.27
N PHE A 187 -0.62 -17.02 20.97
CA PHE A 187 0.26 -16.11 20.24
C PHE A 187 -0.29 -14.67 20.20
N GLY A 188 -1.59 -14.49 19.94
CA GLY A 188 -2.25 -13.19 20.01
C GLY A 188 -2.15 -12.54 21.39
N VAL A 189 -2.36 -13.31 22.45
CA VAL A 189 -2.19 -12.87 23.84
C VAL A 189 -0.73 -12.49 24.13
N ALA A 190 0.24 -13.28 23.67
CA ALA A 190 1.66 -12.97 23.82
C ALA A 190 2.04 -11.65 23.14
N LEU A 191 1.52 -11.38 21.94
CA LEU A 191 1.70 -10.08 21.25
C LEU A 191 1.09 -8.92 22.05
N LEU A 192 -0.07 -9.13 22.65
CA LEU A 192 -0.74 -8.12 23.49
C LEU A 192 0.06 -7.85 24.78
N LEU A 193 0.56 -8.89 25.45
CA LEU A 193 1.43 -8.74 26.62
C LEU A 193 2.72 -7.99 26.26
N ALA A 194 3.36 -8.36 25.15
CA ALA A 194 4.52 -7.63 24.63
C ALA A 194 4.16 -6.16 24.34
N ALA A 195 2.98 -5.89 23.79
CA ALA A 195 2.50 -4.52 23.57
C ALA A 195 2.34 -3.74 24.87
N VAL A 196 1.81 -4.35 25.94
CA VAL A 196 1.69 -3.72 27.26
C VAL A 196 3.05 -3.36 27.84
N VAL A 197 4.00 -4.31 27.81
CA VAL A 197 5.39 -4.08 28.26
C VAL A 197 6.04 -2.96 27.45
N LEU A 198 5.85 -2.95 26.12
CA LEU A 198 6.42 -1.92 25.26
C LEU A 198 5.69 -0.57 25.34
N ALA A 199 4.42 -0.56 25.73
CA ALA A 199 3.68 0.67 25.97
C ALA A 199 4.21 1.40 27.21
N TRP A 200 4.78 0.66 28.17
CA TRP A 200 5.50 1.25 29.30
C TRP A 200 6.67 2.10 28.78
N GLY A 201 6.71 3.37 29.19
CA GLY A 201 7.72 4.34 28.73
C GLY A 201 7.48 4.95 27.34
N SER A 202 6.35 4.66 26.67
CA SER A 202 6.03 5.24 25.35
C SER A 202 5.37 6.63 25.41
N GLY A 203 5.29 7.24 26.61
CA GLY A 203 4.56 8.49 26.87
C GLY A 203 3.06 8.28 27.10
N SER A 204 2.27 9.35 27.22
CA SER A 204 0.81 9.24 27.35
C SER A 204 0.15 8.96 25.99
N PRO A 205 -1.10 8.44 25.93
CA PRO A 205 -1.78 8.13 24.67
C PRO A 205 -1.82 9.30 23.68
N LEU A 206 -2.06 10.52 24.19
CA LEU A 206 -2.10 11.73 23.37
C LEU A 206 -0.74 12.42 23.27
N ARG A 207 0.22 12.10 24.15
CA ARG A 207 1.58 12.64 24.10
C ARG A 207 2.63 11.54 23.95
N PRO A 208 2.71 10.91 22.76
CA PRO A 208 3.66 9.83 22.54
C PRO A 208 5.10 10.37 22.52
N LEU A 209 6.05 9.61 23.08
CA LEU A 209 7.46 9.99 23.13
C LEU A 209 8.02 10.28 21.73
N ALA A 210 7.58 9.48 20.74
CA ALA A 210 7.81 9.68 19.32
C ALA A 210 7.52 11.10 18.81
N ALA A 211 6.49 11.77 19.33
CA ALA A 211 6.11 13.12 18.91
C ALA A 211 6.87 14.21 19.68
N GLN A 212 7.31 13.91 20.91
CA GLN A 212 8.08 14.84 21.74
C GLN A 212 9.50 15.03 21.20
N VAL A 213 10.12 13.93 20.75
CA VAL A 213 11.51 13.93 20.25
C VAL A 213 11.60 14.36 18.77
N ALA A 214 10.47 14.47 18.06
CA ALA A 214 10.45 14.85 16.65
C ALA A 214 10.99 16.28 16.45
N GLY A 215 12.10 16.39 15.73
CA GLY A 215 12.77 17.66 15.43
C GLY A 215 12.01 18.50 14.41
N ARG A 216 12.29 19.80 14.37
CA ARG A 216 11.67 20.74 13.41
C ARG A 216 11.87 20.30 11.96
N GLU A 217 13.09 19.89 11.61
CA GLU A 217 13.44 19.47 10.25
C GLU A 217 12.67 18.23 9.81
N GLU A 218 12.52 17.23 10.67
CA GLU A 218 11.74 16.01 10.41
C GLU A 218 10.28 16.37 10.12
N LEU A 219 9.67 17.23 10.96
CA LEU A 219 8.28 17.63 10.83
C LEU A 219 8.02 18.41 9.53
N VAL A 220 8.91 19.34 9.17
CA VAL A 220 8.80 20.13 7.94
C VAL A 220 9.02 19.26 6.70
N ALA A 221 10.01 18.35 6.74
CA ALA A 221 10.26 17.42 5.64
C ALA A 221 9.04 16.52 5.37
N ALA A 222 8.43 15.97 6.43
CA ALA A 222 7.23 15.16 6.32
C ALA A 222 5.99 15.98 5.88
N TRP A 223 5.87 17.24 6.31
CA TRP A 223 4.82 18.14 5.80
C TRP A 223 4.99 18.38 4.30
N ARG A 224 6.21 18.63 3.81
CA ARG A 224 6.49 18.76 2.37
C ARG A 224 6.09 17.51 1.60
N GLU A 225 6.47 16.32 2.08
CA GLU A 225 6.06 15.05 1.46
C GLU A 225 4.54 14.90 1.41
N ARG A 226 3.84 15.29 2.49
CA ARG A 226 2.37 15.24 2.55
C ARG A 226 1.74 16.22 1.56
N VAL A 227 2.18 17.47 1.52
CA VAL A 227 1.65 18.48 0.60
C VAL A 227 1.79 17.99 -0.84
N VAL A 228 2.97 17.48 -1.21
CA VAL A 228 3.19 16.90 -2.54
C VAL A 228 2.21 15.78 -2.84
N ARG A 229 1.92 14.88 -1.88
CA ARG A 229 0.93 13.80 -2.07
C ARG A 229 -0.52 14.29 -2.16
N VAL A 230 -0.90 15.29 -1.37
CA VAL A 230 -2.25 15.86 -1.41
C VAL A 230 -2.47 16.57 -2.74
N VAL A 231 -1.49 17.36 -3.18
CA VAL A 231 -1.46 17.98 -4.50
C VAL A 231 -1.50 16.91 -5.59
N ALA A 232 -0.67 15.87 -5.49
CA ALA A 232 -0.66 14.75 -6.42
C ALA A 232 -2.04 14.12 -6.62
N VAL A 233 -2.75 13.81 -5.53
CA VAL A 233 -4.09 13.22 -5.60
C VAL A 233 -5.10 14.22 -6.17
N SER A 234 -5.03 15.49 -5.77
CA SER A 234 -5.94 16.53 -6.25
C SER A 234 -5.80 16.80 -7.75
N PHE A 235 -4.59 16.66 -8.28
CA PHE A 235 -4.26 16.81 -9.70
C PHE A 235 -4.23 15.48 -10.47
N LEU A 236 -4.64 14.37 -9.83
CA LEU A 236 -4.63 13.03 -10.42
C LEU A 236 -3.26 12.66 -11.06
N ASP A 237 -2.17 13.12 -10.44
CA ASP A 237 -0.79 12.80 -10.81
C ASP A 237 -0.17 11.81 -9.82
N PRO A 238 -0.47 10.50 -9.91
CA PRO A 238 0.09 9.48 -9.02
C PRO A 238 1.62 9.42 -9.04
N LEU A 239 2.28 9.89 -10.10
CA LEU A 239 3.72 9.94 -10.13
C LEU A 239 4.29 10.97 -9.14
N LEU A 240 3.54 12.01 -8.75
CA LEU A 240 4.00 12.95 -7.71
C LEU A 240 4.02 12.28 -6.34
N MET A 241 3.33 11.16 -6.18
CA MET A 241 3.38 10.35 -4.96
C MET A 241 4.62 9.45 -4.88
N LEU A 242 5.45 9.40 -5.94
CA LEU A 242 6.68 8.62 -5.91
C LEU A 242 7.62 9.13 -4.83
N PRO A 243 8.26 8.22 -4.09
CA PRO A 243 9.02 8.63 -2.93
C PRO A 243 10.36 9.26 -3.31
N SER A 244 10.78 10.24 -2.51
CA SER A 244 12.11 10.84 -2.59
C SER A 244 13.23 9.81 -2.38
N ALA A 245 14.33 9.93 -3.13
CA ALA A 245 15.54 9.16 -2.85
C ALA A 245 16.21 9.63 -1.54
N ARG A 246 16.83 8.71 -0.80
CA ARG A 246 17.79 9.04 0.26
C ARG A 246 19.20 9.09 -0.31
N PRO A 247 20.14 9.83 0.33
CA PRO A 247 21.53 9.83 -0.07
C PRO A 247 22.11 8.41 -0.12
N VAL A 248 22.92 8.14 -1.14
CA VAL A 248 23.63 6.87 -1.34
C VAL A 248 25.10 7.16 -1.64
N GLY A 249 26.00 6.36 -1.07
CA GLY A 249 27.45 6.46 -1.30
C GLY A 249 27.90 5.88 -2.63
N VAL A 250 27.08 5.95 -3.67
CA VAL A 250 27.37 5.38 -4.99
C VAL A 250 27.82 6.50 -5.91
N ARG A 251 29.03 6.38 -6.46
CA ARG A 251 29.54 7.32 -7.46
C ARG A 251 28.83 7.07 -8.79
N VAL A 252 28.11 8.07 -9.29
CA VAL A 252 27.42 8.00 -10.57
C VAL A 252 28.43 8.25 -11.70
N THR A 253 28.88 7.18 -12.36
CA THR A 253 29.84 7.25 -13.48
C THR A 253 29.21 6.92 -14.84
N SER A 254 28.01 6.33 -14.85
CA SER A 254 27.26 5.98 -16.06
C SER A 254 25.75 5.99 -15.79
N ILE A 255 24.93 5.95 -16.84
CA ILE A 255 23.46 5.88 -16.68
C ILE A 255 23.02 4.63 -15.90
N ARG A 256 23.75 3.51 -16.04
CA ARG A 256 23.45 2.28 -15.27
C ARG A 256 23.65 2.51 -13.78
N TRP A 257 24.73 3.21 -13.41
CA TRP A 257 24.97 3.59 -12.01
C TRP A 257 23.97 4.63 -11.52
N LEU A 258 23.50 5.54 -12.38
CA LEU A 258 22.41 6.46 -12.04
C LEU A 258 21.11 5.71 -11.74
N ALA A 259 20.72 4.77 -12.61
CA ALA A 259 19.54 3.93 -12.41
C ALA A 259 19.63 3.13 -11.10
N LEU A 260 20.80 2.51 -10.85
CA LEU A 260 21.05 1.77 -9.61
C LEU A 260 21.03 2.68 -8.38
N ALA A 261 21.63 3.86 -8.44
CA ALA A 261 21.59 4.85 -7.36
C ALA A 261 20.14 5.27 -7.04
N GLY A 262 19.30 5.45 -8.06
CA GLY A 262 17.87 5.72 -7.92
C GLY A 262 17.11 4.63 -7.16
N VAL A 263 17.43 3.36 -7.43
CA VAL A 263 16.87 2.20 -6.72
C VAL A 263 17.41 2.11 -5.29
N LEU A 264 18.72 2.22 -5.10
CA LEU A 264 19.38 2.11 -3.79
C LEU A 264 18.95 3.23 -2.85
N GLY A 265 18.73 4.46 -3.35
CA GLY A 265 18.18 5.57 -2.57
C GLY A 265 16.76 5.28 -2.03
N ARG A 266 16.10 4.26 -2.58
CA ARG A 266 14.75 3.81 -2.22
C ARG A 266 14.76 2.40 -1.63
N ARG A 267 15.92 1.86 -1.23
CA ARG A 267 16.04 0.54 -0.57
C ARG A 267 15.13 0.36 0.66
N ARG A 268 14.71 1.44 1.32
CA ARG A 268 13.75 1.39 2.44
C ARG A 268 12.37 0.79 2.07
N TYR A 269 12.07 0.65 0.79
CA TYR A 269 10.86 0.02 0.27
C TYR A 269 10.99 -1.48 0.02
N THR A 270 12.20 -2.07 0.13
CA THR A 270 12.39 -3.53 -0.06
C THR A 270 11.54 -4.34 0.90
N ALA A 271 11.43 -3.91 2.16
CA ALA A 271 10.55 -4.56 3.13
C ALA A 271 9.08 -4.57 2.69
N ALA A 272 8.58 -3.49 2.08
CA ALA A 272 7.22 -3.47 1.54
C ALA A 272 7.07 -4.41 0.33
N ALA A 273 8.10 -4.48 -0.53
CA ALA A 273 8.12 -5.42 -1.65
C ALA A 273 8.09 -6.89 -1.18
N VAL A 274 8.85 -7.23 -0.13
CA VAL A 274 8.81 -8.55 0.51
C VAL A 274 7.43 -8.84 1.11
N LEU A 275 6.84 -7.89 1.84
CA LEU A 275 5.49 -8.05 2.39
C LEU A 275 4.43 -8.29 1.30
N LEU A 276 4.57 -7.64 0.15
CA LEU A 276 3.68 -7.85 -1.00
C LEU A 276 3.89 -9.22 -1.66
N ALA A 277 5.12 -9.76 -1.68
CA ALA A 277 5.36 -11.13 -2.10
C ALA A 277 4.70 -12.14 -1.14
N CYS A 278 4.85 -11.93 0.18
CA CYS A 278 4.15 -12.73 1.19
C CYS A 278 2.63 -12.65 1.01
N ALA A 279 2.09 -11.44 0.77
CA ALA A 279 0.67 -11.24 0.55
C ALA A 279 0.15 -11.99 -0.67
N ALA A 280 0.89 -11.98 -1.79
CA ALA A 280 0.51 -12.72 -2.99
C ALA A 280 0.52 -14.24 -2.75
N GLY A 281 1.57 -14.78 -2.13
CA GLY A 281 1.67 -16.22 -1.83
C GLY A 281 0.59 -16.69 -0.85
N VAL A 282 0.37 -15.94 0.24
CA VAL A 282 -0.70 -16.23 1.21
C VAL A 282 -2.09 -16.06 0.60
N ALA A 283 -2.29 -15.10 -0.30
CA ALA A 283 -3.55 -14.95 -1.02
C ALA A 283 -3.84 -16.15 -1.94
N LYS A 284 -2.83 -16.75 -2.58
CA LYS A 284 -3.00 -17.98 -3.37
C LYS A 284 -3.42 -19.16 -2.50
N LEU A 285 -2.83 -19.30 -1.33
CA LEU A 285 -3.19 -20.35 -0.37
C LEU A 285 -4.62 -20.14 0.16
N ALA A 286 -4.93 -18.93 0.63
CA ALA A 286 -6.22 -18.63 1.23
C ALA A 286 -7.36 -18.62 0.19
N PHE A 287 -7.12 -18.04 -0.97
CA PHE A 287 -8.15 -17.80 -1.97
C PHE A 287 -7.79 -18.48 -3.29
N PRO A 288 -7.92 -19.80 -3.38
CA PRO A 288 -7.44 -20.58 -4.53
C PRO A 288 -8.16 -20.23 -5.84
N ALA A 289 -9.38 -19.67 -5.78
CA ALA A 289 -10.14 -19.27 -6.95
C ALA A 289 -9.87 -17.82 -7.41
N LEU A 290 -9.01 -17.06 -6.69
CA LEU A 290 -8.61 -15.74 -7.17
C LEU A 290 -7.81 -15.85 -8.48
N PRO A 291 -8.02 -14.93 -9.45
CA PRO A 291 -7.23 -14.89 -10.67
C PRO A 291 -5.75 -14.62 -10.36
N GLU A 292 -4.94 -15.67 -10.48
CA GLU A 292 -3.53 -15.67 -10.08
C GLU A 292 -2.71 -14.60 -10.80
N VAL A 293 -2.92 -14.49 -12.11
CA VAL A 293 -2.27 -13.49 -12.97
C VAL A 293 -2.53 -12.07 -12.45
N ALA A 294 -3.77 -11.78 -12.02
CA ALA A 294 -4.15 -10.47 -11.50
C ALA A 294 -3.50 -10.20 -10.14
N VAL A 295 -3.51 -11.19 -9.24
CA VAL A 295 -2.89 -11.08 -7.90
C VAL A 295 -1.40 -10.78 -8.04
N VAL A 296 -0.68 -11.55 -8.85
CA VAL A 296 0.76 -11.38 -9.06
C VAL A 296 1.05 -10.04 -9.75
N ALA A 297 0.28 -9.66 -10.77
CA ALA A 297 0.45 -8.39 -11.48
C ALA A 297 0.28 -7.18 -10.56
N VAL A 298 -0.77 -7.16 -9.73
CA VAL A 298 -1.01 -6.07 -8.77
C VAL A 298 0.10 -6.02 -7.72
N ALA A 299 0.49 -7.17 -7.17
CA ALA A 299 1.51 -7.25 -6.14
C ALA A 299 2.88 -6.77 -6.64
N VAL A 300 3.32 -7.24 -7.81
CA VAL A 300 4.63 -6.85 -8.39
C VAL A 300 4.62 -5.40 -8.85
N TYR A 301 3.52 -4.91 -9.44
CA TYR A 301 3.38 -3.52 -9.85
C TYR A 301 3.50 -2.59 -8.63
N ALA A 302 2.75 -2.89 -7.55
CA ALA A 302 2.82 -2.13 -6.31
C ALA A 302 4.20 -2.22 -5.62
N ALA A 303 4.87 -3.38 -5.70
CA ALA A 303 6.19 -3.59 -5.12
C ALA A 303 7.28 -2.79 -5.85
N LEU A 304 7.20 -2.70 -7.19
CA LEU A 304 8.20 -2.03 -8.01
C LEU A 304 7.99 -0.52 -8.15
N MET A 305 6.75 -0.03 -8.07
CA MET A 305 6.42 1.39 -8.30
C MET A 305 7.29 2.37 -7.48
N PRO A 306 7.56 2.15 -6.18
CA PRO A 306 8.44 3.04 -5.41
C PRO A 306 9.82 3.22 -6.03
N PHE A 307 10.39 2.18 -6.62
CA PHE A 307 11.73 2.20 -7.21
C PHE A 307 11.80 2.98 -8.52
N ALA A 308 10.66 3.28 -9.14
CA ALA A 308 10.58 4.03 -10.40
C ALA A 308 10.71 5.55 -10.22
N GLY A 309 10.81 6.02 -8.97
CA GLY A 309 11.01 7.44 -8.67
C GLY A 309 12.20 8.07 -9.40
N GLY A 310 13.31 7.34 -9.56
CA GLY A 310 14.51 7.88 -10.20
C GLY A 310 14.29 8.25 -11.67
N ILE A 311 13.73 7.33 -12.47
CA ILE A 311 13.40 7.65 -13.86
C ILE A 311 12.23 8.63 -13.98
N GLY A 312 11.27 8.59 -13.05
CA GLY A 312 10.16 9.54 -13.01
C GLY A 312 10.63 10.99 -12.78
N GLU A 313 11.62 11.20 -11.91
CA GLU A 313 12.25 12.50 -11.69
C GLU A 313 12.95 13.02 -12.96
N LEU A 314 13.67 12.14 -13.67
CA LEU A 314 14.30 12.47 -14.95
C LEU A 314 13.26 12.85 -16.02
N TRP A 315 12.22 12.03 -16.21
CA TRP A 315 11.24 12.25 -17.29
C TRP A 315 10.43 13.53 -17.13
N ARG A 316 10.24 13.99 -15.90
CA ARG A 316 9.54 15.23 -15.57
C ARG A 316 10.37 16.49 -15.74
N SER A 317 11.70 16.37 -15.74
CA SER A 317 12.59 17.50 -15.90
C SER A 317 13.36 17.40 -17.21
N PRO A 318 12.90 18.08 -18.28
CA PRO A 318 13.66 18.17 -19.53
C PRO A 318 15.08 18.73 -19.31
N GLY A 319 15.26 19.61 -18.31
CA GLY A 319 16.58 20.12 -17.91
C GLY A 319 17.52 19.01 -17.43
N LEU A 320 17.06 18.14 -16.53
CA LEU A 320 17.88 17.02 -16.04
C LEU A 320 18.21 16.02 -17.15
N ARG A 321 17.28 15.75 -18.07
CA ARG A 321 17.57 14.87 -19.21
C ARG A 321 18.59 15.48 -20.16
N ARG A 322 18.50 16.78 -20.46
CA ARG A 322 19.50 17.49 -21.28
C ARG A 322 20.87 17.49 -20.62
N TRP A 323 20.93 17.60 -19.30
CA TRP A 323 22.20 17.54 -18.56
C TRP A 323 22.91 16.18 -18.65
N LEU A 324 22.15 15.08 -18.81
CA LEU A 324 22.73 13.75 -19.04
C LEU A 324 23.28 13.57 -20.46
N ASP A 325 22.87 14.42 -21.42
CA ASP A 325 23.28 14.42 -22.83
C ASP A 325 23.30 13.03 -23.50
N ASP A 326 22.29 12.21 -23.19
CA ASP A 326 22.19 10.83 -23.67
C ASP A 326 20.84 10.58 -24.35
N ARG A 327 20.79 9.59 -25.25
CA ARG A 327 19.55 9.25 -25.95
C ARG A 327 18.50 8.70 -24.96
N ASP A 328 17.25 9.18 -25.07
CA ASP A 328 16.12 8.70 -24.24
C ASP A 328 16.02 7.17 -24.22
N LEU A 329 16.24 6.52 -25.37
CA LEU A 329 16.25 5.06 -25.49
C LEU A 329 17.31 4.40 -24.60
N ARG A 330 18.52 4.96 -24.54
CA ARG A 330 19.62 4.43 -23.72
C ARG A 330 19.31 4.57 -22.24
N ILE A 331 18.70 5.69 -21.85
CA ILE A 331 18.28 5.94 -20.47
C ILE A 331 17.18 4.95 -20.06
N ARG A 332 16.17 4.74 -20.91
CA ARG A 332 15.11 3.74 -20.69
C ARG A 332 15.66 2.33 -20.59
N ALA A 333 16.53 1.93 -21.53
CA ALA A 333 17.13 0.59 -21.54
C ALA A 333 17.97 0.32 -20.28
N ALA A 334 18.74 1.31 -19.80
CA ALA A 334 19.52 1.17 -18.58
C ALA A 334 18.62 0.97 -17.34
N HIS A 335 17.52 1.71 -17.24
CA HIS A 335 16.56 1.53 -16.15
C HIS A 335 15.78 0.22 -16.29
N ALA A 336 15.38 -0.17 -17.51
CA ALA A 336 14.73 -1.45 -17.78
C ALA A 336 15.60 -2.63 -17.31
N LEU A 337 16.91 -2.57 -17.53
CA LEU A 337 17.85 -3.60 -17.06
C LEU A 337 17.89 -3.70 -15.53
N VAL A 338 17.95 -2.57 -14.81
CA VAL A 338 17.92 -2.55 -13.34
C VAL A 338 16.56 -3.07 -12.82
N PHE A 339 15.47 -2.70 -13.50
CA PHE A 339 14.12 -3.18 -13.18
C PHE A 339 13.95 -4.67 -13.43
N GLY A 340 14.58 -5.21 -14.47
CA GLY A 340 14.67 -6.64 -14.71
C GLY A 340 15.33 -7.35 -13.53
N GLY A 341 16.46 -6.82 -13.03
CA GLY A 341 17.09 -7.34 -11.81
C GLY A 341 16.18 -7.31 -10.58
N LEU A 342 15.44 -6.20 -10.37
CA LEU A 342 14.49 -6.08 -9.28
C LEU A 342 13.32 -7.07 -9.39
N VAL A 343 12.76 -7.25 -10.59
CA VAL A 343 11.64 -8.18 -10.77
C VAL A 343 12.09 -9.63 -10.58
N VAL A 344 13.31 -9.98 -11.02
CA VAL A 344 13.90 -11.31 -10.77
C VAL A 344 14.11 -11.54 -9.28
N ALA A 345 14.67 -10.56 -8.56
CA ALA A 345 14.84 -10.66 -7.12
C ALA A 345 13.50 -10.79 -6.38
N TRP A 346 12.48 -10.04 -6.79
CA TRP A 346 11.14 -10.14 -6.22
C TRP A 346 10.48 -11.49 -6.55
N ALA A 347 10.63 -11.98 -7.78
CA ALA A 347 10.16 -13.29 -8.22
C ALA A 347 10.80 -14.42 -7.42
N ALA A 348 12.10 -14.32 -7.09
CA ALA A 348 12.78 -15.29 -6.24
C ALA A 348 12.22 -15.30 -4.81
N VAL A 349 11.89 -14.15 -4.25
CA VAL A 349 11.22 -14.06 -2.94
C VAL A 349 9.80 -14.67 -3.01
N LEU A 350 9.03 -14.36 -4.06
CA LEU A 350 7.71 -14.96 -4.26
C LEU A 350 7.81 -16.48 -4.41
N ALA A 351 8.77 -16.97 -5.22
CA ALA A 351 9.03 -18.39 -5.45
C ALA A 351 9.36 -19.11 -4.13
N LEU A 352 10.21 -18.49 -3.30
CA LEU A 352 10.51 -19.00 -1.96
C LEU A 352 9.25 -19.07 -1.08
N VAL A 353 8.43 -18.01 -1.07
CA VAL A 353 7.19 -17.98 -0.28
C VAL A 353 6.24 -19.09 -0.73
N VAL A 354 5.99 -19.25 -2.03
CA VAL A 354 5.04 -20.27 -2.51
C VAL A 354 5.58 -21.69 -2.32
N ALA A 355 6.89 -21.90 -2.48
CA ALA A 355 7.55 -23.17 -2.19
C ALA A 355 7.42 -23.52 -0.70
N LEU A 356 7.63 -22.54 0.20
CA LEU A 356 7.41 -22.72 1.63
C LEU A 356 5.95 -23.06 1.91
N LEU A 357 4.98 -22.38 1.27
CA LEU A 357 3.55 -22.65 1.48
C LEU A 357 3.05 -23.93 0.80
N GLY A 358 3.88 -24.65 0.04
CA GLY A 358 3.45 -25.83 -0.70
C GLY A 358 2.44 -25.53 -1.81
N VAL A 359 2.36 -24.28 -2.28
CA VAL A 359 1.47 -23.86 -3.37
C VAL A 359 2.28 -23.56 -4.63
N SER A 360 1.63 -23.65 -5.78
CA SER A 360 2.21 -23.20 -7.05
C SER A 360 1.27 -22.22 -7.72
N PHE A 361 1.87 -21.28 -8.44
CA PHE A 361 1.17 -20.44 -9.38
C PHE A 361 1.24 -21.06 -10.77
N ASP A 362 0.18 -20.91 -11.55
CA ASP A 362 0.12 -21.20 -12.95
C ASP A 362 1.26 -20.48 -13.70
N PRO A 363 1.90 -21.10 -14.72
CA PRO A 363 2.98 -20.48 -15.46
C PRO A 363 2.62 -19.11 -16.07
N ALA A 364 1.33 -18.84 -16.37
CA ALA A 364 0.88 -17.55 -16.88
C ALA A 364 1.09 -16.43 -15.86
N ALA A 365 0.97 -16.71 -14.56
CA ALA A 365 1.19 -15.72 -13.51
C ALA A 365 2.67 -15.29 -13.44
N TRP A 366 3.61 -16.16 -13.81
CA TRP A 366 5.03 -15.80 -13.91
C TRP A 366 5.34 -14.97 -15.15
N LEU A 367 4.64 -15.23 -16.26
CA LEU A 367 4.79 -14.45 -17.51
C LEU A 367 4.35 -12.99 -17.37
N VAL A 368 3.52 -12.67 -16.38
CA VAL A 368 3.08 -11.28 -16.14
C VAL A 368 4.16 -10.39 -15.52
N LEU A 369 5.18 -10.98 -14.90
CA LEU A 369 6.25 -10.25 -14.20
C LEU A 369 7.01 -9.26 -15.11
N PRO A 370 7.56 -9.67 -16.27
CA PRO A 370 8.23 -8.74 -17.18
C PRO A 370 7.30 -7.64 -17.67
N LEU A 371 6.04 -7.97 -17.98
CA LEU A 371 5.05 -7.00 -18.42
C LEU A 371 4.76 -5.96 -17.33
N ALA A 372 4.55 -6.39 -16.09
CA ALA A 372 4.27 -5.47 -14.98
C ALA A 372 5.47 -4.57 -14.66
N ALA A 373 6.71 -5.09 -14.74
CA ALA A 373 7.91 -4.27 -14.61
C ALA A 373 8.03 -3.22 -15.74
N ALA A 374 7.74 -3.63 -16.98
CA ALA A 374 7.72 -2.72 -18.12
C ALA A 374 6.57 -1.69 -18.02
N ALA A 375 5.42 -2.09 -17.49
CA ALA A 375 4.31 -1.20 -17.21
C ALA A 375 4.70 -0.14 -16.18
N VAL A 376 5.39 -0.50 -15.09
CA VAL A 376 5.91 0.47 -14.11
C VAL A 376 6.88 1.46 -14.78
N LEU A 377 7.77 0.98 -15.64
CA LEU A 377 8.69 1.83 -16.40
C LEU A 377 7.93 2.80 -17.32
N ARG A 378 6.91 2.31 -18.02
CA ARG A 378 6.02 3.11 -18.87
C ARG A 378 5.22 4.14 -18.06
N THR A 379 4.71 3.75 -16.89
CA THR A 379 4.04 4.67 -15.97
C THR A 379 4.99 5.79 -15.57
N ALA A 380 6.22 5.46 -15.15
CA ALA A 380 7.19 6.44 -14.69
C ALA A 380 7.76 7.34 -15.80
N THR A 381 7.76 6.88 -17.04
CA THR A 381 8.23 7.63 -18.22
C THR A 381 7.11 8.31 -19.01
N ARG A 382 5.91 8.42 -18.42
CA ARG A 382 4.82 9.16 -19.07
C ARG A 382 5.15 10.67 -19.14
N PRO A 383 4.70 11.36 -20.20
CA PRO A 383 4.85 12.80 -20.29
C PRO A 383 4.10 13.52 -19.15
N PRO A 384 4.50 14.76 -18.80
CA PRO A 384 3.79 15.56 -17.80
C PRO A 384 2.30 15.66 -18.11
N ILE A 385 1.47 15.72 -17.06
CA ILE A 385 0.03 15.88 -17.23
C ILE A 385 -0.23 17.21 -17.93
N SER A 386 -1.06 17.13 -18.96
CA SER A 386 -1.47 18.27 -19.76
C SER A 386 -2.96 18.48 -19.53
N TYR A 387 -3.33 19.68 -19.10
CA TYR A 387 -4.72 20.08 -18.83
C TYR A 387 -5.35 20.79 -20.04
N ASP A 388 -4.78 20.60 -21.23
CA ASP A 388 -5.36 21.10 -22.46
C ASP A 388 -6.65 20.33 -22.79
N ASN A 389 -7.72 21.09 -23.08
CA ASN A 389 -9.05 20.56 -23.32
C ASN A 389 -9.14 19.97 -24.73
N VAL A 390 -8.89 18.66 -24.86
CA VAL A 390 -9.17 17.90 -26.09
C VAL A 390 -10.59 17.30 -26.08
N GLY A 391 -11.31 17.44 -24.97
CA GLY A 391 -12.68 16.95 -24.77
C GLY A 391 -12.98 16.68 -23.31
N VAL A 392 -14.27 16.60 -22.97
CA VAL A 392 -14.76 16.36 -21.61
C VAL A 392 -15.55 15.06 -21.59
N THR A 393 -15.32 14.22 -20.58
CA THR A 393 -16.16 13.05 -20.30
C THR A 393 -16.84 13.24 -18.95
N ASP A 394 -18.11 12.85 -18.88
CA ASP A 394 -18.79 12.74 -17.60
C ASP A 394 -18.20 11.56 -16.83
N THR A 395 -17.81 11.81 -15.58
CA THR A 395 -17.41 10.78 -14.62
C THR A 395 -18.37 10.83 -13.43
N PRO A 396 -18.43 9.78 -12.59
CA PRO A 396 -19.21 9.81 -11.36
C PRO A 396 -18.85 10.96 -10.41
N PHE A 397 -17.70 11.62 -10.63
CA PHE A 397 -17.18 12.74 -9.84
C PHE A 397 -17.30 14.09 -10.56
N GLY A 398 -18.05 14.16 -11.66
CA GLY A 398 -18.21 15.33 -12.51
C GLY A 398 -17.44 15.23 -13.83
N GLN A 399 -17.35 16.35 -14.54
CA GLN A 399 -16.71 16.43 -15.83
C GLN A 399 -15.18 16.41 -15.72
N ALA A 400 -14.54 15.44 -16.39
CA ALA A 400 -13.08 15.32 -16.43
C ALA A 400 -12.57 15.42 -17.87
N PRO A 401 -11.42 16.10 -18.13
CA PRO A 401 -10.82 16.10 -19.45
C PRO A 401 -10.44 14.68 -19.89
N VAL A 402 -10.84 14.26 -21.10
CA VAL A 402 -10.56 12.89 -21.62
C VAL A 402 -9.06 12.60 -21.64
N ARG A 403 -8.25 13.62 -21.96
CA ARG A 403 -6.80 13.50 -21.97
C ARG A 403 -6.22 13.22 -20.58
N LEU A 404 -6.84 13.76 -19.54
CA LEU A 404 -6.41 13.51 -18.17
C LEU A 404 -6.67 12.05 -17.76
N VAL A 405 -7.83 11.50 -18.14
CA VAL A 405 -8.15 10.09 -17.91
C VAL A 405 -7.17 9.17 -18.66
N THR A 406 -6.94 9.42 -19.94
CA THR A 406 -6.02 8.61 -20.76
C THR A 406 -4.55 8.71 -20.28
N GLN A 407 -4.13 9.87 -19.78
CA GLN A 407 -2.81 10.03 -19.17
C GLN A 407 -2.69 9.35 -17.79
N ALA A 408 -3.78 9.29 -17.02
CA ALA A 408 -3.81 8.63 -15.72
C ALA A 408 -3.65 7.10 -15.85
N ILE A 409 -4.25 6.49 -16.87
CA ILE A 409 -4.19 5.04 -17.12
C ILE A 409 -2.98 4.59 -17.93
N ARG A 410 -2.17 5.51 -18.48
CA ARG A 410 -0.98 5.15 -19.27
C ARG A 410 0.06 4.42 -18.40
N GLY A 411 0.40 3.20 -18.81
CA GLY A 411 1.24 2.27 -18.07
C GLY A 411 0.41 1.08 -17.58
N PRO A 412 -0.52 1.28 -16.61
CA PRO A 412 -1.46 0.25 -16.18
C PRO A 412 -2.34 -0.30 -17.30
N ASP A 413 -2.64 0.49 -18.32
CA ASP A 413 -3.40 0.09 -19.51
C ASP A 413 -2.86 -1.19 -20.16
N LEU A 414 -1.57 -1.22 -20.49
CA LEU A 414 -0.95 -2.37 -21.15
C LEU A 414 -0.80 -3.57 -20.20
N ALA A 415 -0.56 -3.31 -18.90
CA ALA A 415 -0.59 -4.36 -17.90
C ALA A 415 -1.99 -5.00 -17.81
N LEU A 416 -3.05 -4.20 -17.82
CA LEU A 416 -4.43 -4.69 -17.76
C LEU A 416 -4.75 -5.56 -18.99
N VAL A 417 -4.38 -5.11 -20.19
CA VAL A 417 -4.57 -5.89 -21.43
C VAL A 417 -3.83 -7.22 -21.36
N GLY A 418 -2.57 -7.22 -20.92
CA GLY A 418 -1.82 -8.47 -20.79
C GLY A 418 -2.31 -9.39 -19.68
N VAL A 419 -2.78 -8.84 -18.55
CA VAL A 419 -3.44 -9.61 -17.48
C VAL A 419 -4.70 -10.27 -18.02
N LEU A 420 -5.55 -9.54 -18.74
CA LEU A 420 -6.77 -10.09 -19.34
C LEU A 420 -6.44 -11.19 -20.36
N LEU A 421 -5.46 -10.95 -21.23
CA LEU A 421 -5.02 -11.93 -22.22
C LEU A 421 -4.52 -13.22 -21.55
N LEU A 422 -3.63 -13.09 -20.55
CA LEU A 422 -3.08 -14.23 -19.81
C LEU A 422 -4.11 -14.93 -18.91
N SER A 423 -5.22 -14.26 -18.56
CA SER A 423 -6.29 -14.84 -17.74
C SER A 423 -7.30 -15.64 -18.57
N VAL A 424 -7.37 -15.43 -19.88
CA VAL A 424 -8.40 -16.05 -20.74
C VAL A 424 -7.79 -16.95 -21.82
N ALA A 425 -6.57 -16.66 -22.29
CA ALA A 425 -5.92 -17.45 -23.33
C ALA A 425 -5.08 -18.58 -22.72
N PRO A 426 -5.15 -19.82 -23.27
CA PRO A 426 -4.26 -20.89 -22.85
C PRO A 426 -2.82 -20.51 -23.16
N ILE A 427 -1.89 -20.90 -22.29
CA ILE A 427 -0.47 -20.61 -22.50
C ILE A 427 -0.01 -21.31 -23.78
N GLY A 428 0.50 -20.51 -24.71
CA GLY A 428 1.01 -20.98 -26.00
C GLY A 428 1.97 -19.96 -26.60
N PRO A 429 2.53 -20.25 -27.78
CA PRO A 429 3.49 -19.36 -28.43
C PRO A 429 2.88 -17.97 -28.71
N VAL A 430 1.58 -17.90 -29.04
CA VAL A 430 0.90 -16.64 -29.35
C VAL A 430 0.82 -15.70 -28.13
N PRO A 431 0.24 -16.09 -26.98
CA PRO A 431 0.27 -15.23 -25.79
C PRO A 431 1.67 -14.82 -25.35
N VAL A 432 2.66 -15.73 -25.43
CA VAL A 432 4.06 -15.41 -25.09
C VAL A 432 4.61 -14.32 -26.01
N VAL A 433 4.45 -14.46 -27.33
CA VAL A 433 4.90 -13.45 -28.29
C VAL A 433 4.20 -12.11 -28.07
N VAL A 434 2.89 -12.12 -27.81
CA VAL A 434 2.13 -10.90 -27.51
C VAL A 434 2.63 -10.24 -26.23
N ILE A 435 2.88 -10.99 -25.16
CA ILE A 435 3.40 -10.45 -23.91
C ILE A 435 4.81 -9.89 -24.08
N LEU A 436 5.68 -10.56 -24.84
CA LEU A 436 7.01 -10.05 -25.18
C LEU A 436 6.90 -8.75 -26.00
N ALA A 437 6.00 -8.69 -26.97
CA ALA A 437 5.75 -7.49 -27.76
C ALA A 437 5.21 -6.34 -26.90
N LEU A 438 4.24 -6.59 -26.00
CA LEU A 438 3.71 -5.60 -25.07
C LEU A 438 4.77 -5.10 -24.08
N THR A 439 5.63 -6.01 -23.60
CA THR A 439 6.76 -5.70 -22.71
C THR A 439 7.77 -4.82 -23.44
N ALA A 440 8.20 -5.22 -24.65
CA ALA A 440 9.12 -4.45 -25.47
C ALA A 440 8.54 -3.08 -25.82
N TRP A 441 7.27 -3.02 -26.23
CA TRP A 441 6.57 -1.77 -26.52
C TRP A 441 6.53 -0.85 -25.29
N SER A 442 6.26 -1.39 -24.11
CA SER A 442 6.21 -0.62 -22.85
C SER A 442 7.58 -0.07 -22.45
N CYS A 443 8.66 -0.80 -22.73
CA CYS A 443 10.03 -0.34 -22.47
C CYS A 443 10.51 0.70 -23.49
N LEU A 444 10.08 0.59 -24.74
CA LEU A 444 10.57 1.41 -25.85
C LEU A 444 9.75 2.70 -26.06
N ARG A 445 8.44 2.69 -25.78
CA ARG A 445 7.51 3.83 -26.01
C ARG A 445 6.86 4.37 -24.75
#